data_AF-A0A923D440-F1
#
_entry.id   AF-A0A923D440-F1
#
_cell.length_a   1.000
_cell.length_b   1.000
_cell.length_c   1.000
_cell.angle_alpha   90.00
_cell.angle_beta   90.00
_cell.angle_gamma   90.00
#
_symmetry.space_group_name_H-M   'P 1'
#
loop_
_entity.id
_entity.type
_entity.pdbx_description
1 polymer ?
#
loop_
_entity_poly.entity_id
_entity_poly.type
_entity_poly.pdbx_seq_one_letter_code
_entity_poly.pdbx_strand_id
1 'polypeptide(L)' 'NYAEAQTGILKMIYERSKRLIWLNPETPSFWGTGDSEMKKYIPFCSTVKECNTLHHLEWFVASLVHRRR' A
#
# COMPACT_ATOMS: atom_id res chain seq x y z
N ASN A 1 -14.82 12.18 -3.49
CA ASN A 1 -13.34 12.12 -3.46
C ASN A 1 -12.79 12.30 -4.86
N TYR A 2 -12.54 13.55 -5.26
CA TYR A 2 -12.00 13.89 -6.60
C TYR A 2 -10.88 14.94 -6.49
N ALA A 3 -10.23 15.00 -5.33
CA ALA A 3 -9.08 15.86 -5.13
C ALA A 3 -7.85 15.21 -5.80
N GLU A 4 -6.86 16.04 -6.12
CA GLU A 4 -5.57 15.57 -6.58
C GLU A 4 -4.98 14.53 -5.63
N ALA A 5 -4.42 13.45 -6.17
CA ALA A 5 -3.88 12.33 -5.39
C ALA A 5 -2.66 12.74 -4.53
N GLN A 6 -2.04 13.89 -4.79
CA GLN A 6 -0.87 14.40 -4.04
C GLN A 6 0.27 13.37 -3.93
N THR A 7 0.57 12.67 -5.02
CA THR A 7 1.62 11.63 -5.10
C THR A 7 3.00 12.11 -4.64
N GLY A 8 3.29 13.41 -4.77
CA GLY A 8 4.53 14.02 -4.29
C GLY A 8 4.73 13.88 -2.77
N ILE A 9 3.65 13.90 -1.98
CA ILE A 9 3.74 13.68 -0.53
C ILE A 9 4.14 12.23 -0.24
N LEU A 10 3.51 11.27 -0.93
CA LEU A 10 3.82 9.86 -0.74
C LEU A 10 5.26 9.55 -1.14
N LYS A 11 5.75 10.16 -2.23
CA LYS A 11 7.16 10.11 -2.61
C LYS A 11 8.09 10.63 -1.50
N MET A 12 7.79 11.79 -0.93
CA MET A 12 8.58 12.37 0.17
C MET A 12 8.59 11.44 1.41
N ILE A 13 7.46 10.84 1.76
CA ILE A 13 7.37 9.87 2.86
C ILE A 13 8.26 8.65 2.57
N TYR A 14 8.17 8.10 1.36
CA TYR A 14 9.02 6.99 0.94
C TYR A 14 10.52 7.33 1.00
N GLU A 15 10.91 8.50 0.49
CA GLU A 15 12.30 8.96 0.49
C GLU A 15 12.89 9.09 1.90
N ARG A 16 12.08 9.44 2.90
CA ARG A 16 12.49 9.53 4.31
C ARG A 16 12.47 8.20 5.03
N SER A 17 11.41 7.42 4.85
CA SER A 17 11.20 6.14 5.57
C SER A 17 12.00 4.98 4.99
N LYS A 18 12.38 5.06 3.71
CA LYS A 18 13.07 4.01 2.91
C LYS A 18 12.26 2.72 2.75
N ARG A 19 11.16 2.56 3.48
CA ARG A 19 10.24 1.44 3.37
C ARG A 19 8.82 1.91 3.63
N LEU A 20 7.96 1.84 2.61
CA LEU A 20 6.56 2.17 2.71
C LEU A 20 5.72 0.94 2.37
N ILE A 21 4.90 0.51 3.32
CA ILE A 21 3.99 -0.62 3.17
C ILE A 21 2.57 -0.07 3.13
N TRP A 22 1.81 -0.41 2.08
CA TRP A 22 0.41 -0.05 1.95
C TRP A 22 -0.46 -1.30 2.00
N LEU A 23 -1.31 -1.38 3.01
CA LEU A 23 -2.31 -2.44 3.17
C LEU A 23 -3.68 -1.87 2.79
N ASN A 24 -4.20 -2.25 1.62
CA ASN A 24 -5.47 -1.73 1.12
C ASN A 24 -6.60 -2.75 1.41
N PRO A 25 -7.71 -2.37 2.07
CA PRO A 25 -8.88 -3.24 2.22
C PRO A 25 -9.64 -3.54 0.91
N GLU A 26 -9.38 -2.83 -0.18
CA GLU A 26 -9.98 -3.14 -1.48
C GLU A 26 -9.23 -4.28 -2.19
N THR A 27 -9.96 -5.14 -2.90
CA THR A 27 -9.32 -6.13 -3.78
C THR A 27 -8.61 -5.42 -4.94
N PRO A 28 -7.51 -5.98 -5.48
CA PRO A 28 -6.74 -5.34 -6.54
C PRO A 28 -7.54 -5.04 -7.81
N SER A 29 -8.60 -5.80 -8.09
CA SER A 29 -9.50 -5.53 -9.21
C SER A 29 -10.23 -4.19 -9.11
N PHE A 30 -10.42 -3.66 -7.89
CA PHE A 30 -11.02 -2.35 -7.67
C PHE A 30 -9.99 -1.21 -7.63
N TRP A 31 -8.69 -1.49 -7.62
CA TRP A 31 -7.68 -0.44 -7.59
C TRP A 31 -7.70 0.38 -8.88
N GLY A 32 -7.94 1.68 -8.75
CA GLY A 32 -8.12 2.58 -9.90
C GLY A 32 -9.53 2.57 -10.47
N THR A 33 -10.50 2.02 -9.73
CA THR A 33 -11.94 2.18 -9.97
C THR A 33 -12.53 3.04 -8.85
N GLY A 34 -13.67 3.68 -9.10
CA GLY A 34 -14.28 4.57 -8.13
C GLY A 34 -13.34 5.74 -7.78
N ASP A 35 -13.13 5.97 -6.48
CA ASP A 35 -12.22 6.98 -5.94
C ASP A 35 -10.88 6.43 -5.46
N SER A 36 -10.58 5.15 -5.75
CA SER A 36 -9.28 4.58 -5.42
C SER A 36 -8.19 5.12 -6.36
N GLU A 37 -7.26 5.89 -5.81
CA GLU A 37 -6.07 6.37 -6.53
C GLU A 37 -4.85 5.43 -6.43
N MET A 38 -5.05 4.20 -5.97
CA MET A 38 -3.97 3.24 -5.70
C MET A 38 -3.00 3.02 -6.85
N LYS A 39 -3.46 3.04 -8.11
CA LYS A 39 -2.57 2.92 -9.27
C LYS A 39 -1.50 4.02 -9.32
N LYS A 40 -1.83 5.23 -8.85
CA LYS A 40 -0.90 6.35 -8.75
C LYS A 40 0.03 6.23 -7.54
N TYR A 41 -0.37 5.52 -6.47
CA TYR A 41 0.40 5.38 -5.24
C TYR A 41 1.41 4.21 -5.25
N ILE A 42 1.12 3.13 -5.99
CA ILE A 42 1.97 1.93 -6.07
C ILE A 42 3.46 2.24 -6.31
N PRO A 43 3.85 3.16 -7.23
CA PRO A 43 5.26 3.44 -7.50
C PRO A 43 6.06 3.98 -6.31
N PHE A 44 5.37 4.49 -5.28
CA PHE A 44 6.00 5.05 -4.07
C PHE A 44 5.93 4.10 -2.87
N CYS A 45 5.49 2.85 -3.08
CA CYS A 45 5.36 1.84 -2.05
C CYS A 45 6.42 0.74 -2.25
N SER A 46 7.08 0.32 -1.18
CA SER A 46 7.92 -0.88 -1.18
C SER A 46 7.10 -2.17 -1.27
N THR A 47 5.89 -2.16 -0.72
CA THR A 47 4.98 -3.29 -0.75
C THR A 47 3.55 -2.78 -0.73
N VAL A 48 2.73 -3.31 -1.63
CA VAL A 48 1.29 -3.07 -1.64
C VAL A 48 0.60 -4.42 -1.59
N LYS A 49 -0.36 -4.58 -0.68
CA LYS A 49 -1.13 -5.82 -0.53
C LYS A 49 -2.59 -5.50 -0.24
N GLU A 50 -3.46 -6.34 -0.77
CA GLU A 50 -4.82 -6.46 -0.26
C GLU A 50 -4.78 -6.94 1.19
N CYS A 51 -5.56 -6.31 2.06
CA CYS A 51 -5.67 -6.63 3.47
C CYS A 51 -7.07 -6.27 3.97
N ASN A 52 -8.04 -7.14 3.69
CA ASN A 52 -9.45 -6.95 4.02
C ASN A 52 -9.99 -7.95 5.06
N THR A 53 -9.13 -8.87 5.51
CA THR A 53 -9.43 -9.82 6.59
C THR A 53 -8.32 -9.80 7.64
N LEU A 54 -8.64 -10.23 8.86
CA LEU A 54 -7.64 -10.43 9.91
C LEU A 54 -6.56 -11.42 9.47
N HIS A 55 -6.95 -12.45 8.72
CA HIS A 55 -6.01 -13.43 8.18
C HIS A 55 -4.98 -12.78 7.26
N HIS A 56 -5.38 -11.87 6.36
CA HIS A 56 -4.43 -11.14 5.51
C HIS A 56 -3.42 -10.36 6.35
N LEU A 57 -3.88 -9.69 7.41
CA LEU A 57 -3.02 -8.92 8.30
C LEU A 57 -2.04 -9.82 9.05
N GLU A 58 -2.53 -10.91 9.66
CA GLU A 58 -1.72 -11.90 10.37
C GLU A 58 -0.61 -12.47 9.50
N TRP A 59 -0.96 -12.95 8.31
CA TRP A 59 0.00 -13.48 7.34
C TRP A 59 1.01 -12.43 6.90
N PHE A 60 0.55 -11.21 6.62
CA PHE A 60 1.44 -10.15 6.21
C PHE A 60 2.46 -9.82 7.30
N VAL A 61 2.02 -9.62 8.54
CA VAL A 61 2.91 -9.35 9.69
C VAL A 61 3.88 -10.52 9.91
N ALA A 62 3.42 -11.76 9.87
CA ALA A 62 4.28 -12.94 9.96
C ALA A 62 5.36 -12.91 8.87
N SER A 63 5.01 -12.59 7.61
CA SER A 63 5.96 -12.51 6.50
C SER A 63 7.05 -11.46 6.69
N LEU A 64 6.79 -10.39 7.47
CA LEU A 64 7.79 -9.36 7.77
C LEU A 64 8.85 -9.85 8.75
N VAL A 65 8.43 -10.63 9.76
CA VAL A 65 9.29 -11.13 10.84
C VAL A 65 10.19 -12.26 10.35
N HIS A 66 9.68 -13.10 9.43
CA HIS A 66 10.43 -14.23 8.88
C HIS A 66 11.48 -13.86 7.82
N ARG A 67 11.55 -12.59 7.38
CA ARG A 67 12.66 -12.08 6.54
C ARG A 67 13.91 -11.81 7.38
N ARG A 68 14.47 -12.87 7.97
CA ARG A 68 15.86 -12.90 8.44
C ARG A 68 16.56 -14.10 7.82
N ARG A 69 17.13 -13.89 6.64
CA ARG A 69 18.41 -14.46 6.19
C ARG A 69 19.06 -13.45 5.25
#